data_AF-A0AA43RLF2-F1
#
_entry.id   AF-A0AA43RLF2-F1
#
_cell.length_a   1.000
_cell.length_b   1.000
_cell.length_c   1.000
_cell.angle_alpha   90.00
_cell.angle_beta   90.00
_cell.angle_gamma   90.00
#
_symmetry.space_group_name_H-M   'P 1'
#
loop_
_entity.id
_entity.type
_entity.pdbx_description
1 polymer ?
#
loop_
_entity_poly.entity_id
_entity_poly.type
_entity_poly.pdbx_seq_one_letter_code
_entity_poly.pdbx_strand_id
1 'polypeptide(L)'
;MKNAQRITIELNNGFKLVAEQNTDPNYRNEIFVGVLAPDGTWHQDLAIVRCAYLTKNGKMAWKDDEFDVLVYGDKDNEDFTDNFTVGLYREEGIVDSPDAANKRPISRVRHLNFSEVKALKIGDEVVIQYGESSFMSAKITRAMFWNSDADEPAWEIETDNGFIDAYSVYQEVL
;
A
#
# COMPACT_ATOMS: atom_id res chain seq x y z
N MET A 1 -28.28 9.35 -19.52
CA MET A 1 -27.49 8.92 -18.34
C MET A 1 -26.25 8.21 -18.87
N LYS A 2 -25.05 8.54 -18.39
CA LYS A 2 -23.86 7.73 -18.74
C LYS A 2 -24.00 6.41 -17.98
N ASN A 3 -23.84 5.28 -18.67
CA ASN A 3 -23.82 3.98 -18.02
C ASN A 3 -22.65 3.95 -17.01
N ALA A 4 -22.91 3.48 -15.79
CA ALA A 4 -21.86 3.25 -14.80
C ALA A 4 -20.80 2.31 -15.38
N GLN A 5 -19.53 2.57 -15.08
CA GLN A 5 -18.48 1.60 -15.39
C GLN A 5 -18.64 0.40 -14.46
N ARG A 6 -18.73 -0.79 -15.04
CA ARG A 6 -18.96 -2.04 -14.33
C ARG A 6 -18.01 -3.12 -14.84
N ILE A 7 -17.40 -3.85 -13.90
CA ILE A 7 -16.64 -5.08 -14.15
C ILE A 7 -17.44 -6.23 -13.52
N THR A 8 -17.60 -7.32 -14.24
CA THR A 8 -18.37 -8.49 -13.81
C THR A 8 -17.57 -9.77 -14.02
N ILE A 9 -17.58 -10.64 -13.01
CA ILE A 9 -16.99 -11.98 -13.05
C ILE A 9 -18.08 -12.98 -12.68
N GLU A 10 -18.37 -13.93 -13.57
CA GLU A 10 -19.33 -15.01 -13.30
C GLU A 10 -18.74 -16.01 -12.30
N LEU A 11 -19.54 -16.44 -11.33
CA LEU A 11 -19.16 -17.44 -10.33
C LEU A 11 -19.80 -18.79 -10.66
N ASN A 12 -19.15 -19.89 -10.25
CA ASN A 12 -19.59 -21.25 -10.57
C ASN A 12 -20.95 -21.65 -9.94
N ASN A 13 -21.45 -20.87 -8.98
CA ASN A 13 -22.75 -21.06 -8.34
C ASN A 13 -23.87 -20.24 -9.01
N GLY A 14 -23.61 -19.60 -10.16
CA GLY A 14 -24.57 -18.81 -10.91
C GLY A 14 -24.71 -17.35 -10.45
N PHE A 15 -24.05 -16.98 -9.35
CA PHE A 15 -23.92 -15.59 -8.92
C PHE A 15 -22.81 -14.88 -9.71
N LYS A 16 -22.68 -13.57 -9.52
CA LYS A 16 -21.64 -12.75 -10.16
C LYS A 16 -20.95 -11.87 -9.13
N LEU A 17 -19.63 -11.82 -9.16
CA LEU A 17 -18.86 -10.79 -8.47
C LEU A 17 -18.81 -9.55 -9.35
N VAL A 18 -19.17 -8.40 -8.80
CA VAL A 18 -19.27 -7.14 -9.53
C VAL A 18 -18.58 -6.02 -8.79
N ALA A 19 -17.85 -5.20 -9.56
CA ALA A 19 -17.36 -3.90 -9.14
C ALA A 19 -18.04 -2.83 -10.02
N GLU A 20 -18.77 -1.90 -9.41
CA GLU A 20 -19.57 -0.89 -10.10
C GLU A 20 -19.32 0.51 -9.54
N GLN A 21 -19.03 1.45 -10.45
CA GLN A 21 -18.91 2.87 -10.10
C GLN A 21 -20.26 3.45 -9.63
N ASN A 22 -20.24 4.20 -8.54
CA ASN A 22 -21.41 4.90 -8.04
C ASN A 22 -21.99 5.86 -9.12
N THR A 23 -23.31 5.80 -9.30
CA THR A 23 -24.03 6.59 -10.30
C THR A 23 -24.33 8.02 -9.84
N ASP A 24 -24.26 8.30 -8.54
CA ASP A 24 -24.39 9.65 -7.99
C ASP A 24 -23.22 10.52 -8.50
N PRO A 25 -23.50 11.64 -9.20
CA PRO A 25 -22.48 12.55 -9.68
C PRO A 25 -21.54 13.09 -8.60
N ASN A 26 -21.98 13.17 -7.35
CA ASN A 26 -21.17 13.62 -6.23
C ASN A 26 -20.15 12.55 -5.83
N TYR A 27 -20.50 11.26 -5.91
CA TYR A 27 -19.69 10.13 -5.39
C TYR A 27 -19.02 9.31 -6.49
N ARG A 28 -18.69 9.91 -7.63
CA ARG A 28 -18.10 9.18 -8.78
C ARG A 28 -16.78 8.48 -8.51
N ASN A 29 -16.08 8.84 -7.44
CA ASN A 29 -14.83 8.20 -7.03
C ASN A 29 -15.08 7.03 -6.07
N GLU A 30 -16.32 6.55 -5.96
CA GLU A 30 -16.75 5.41 -5.15
C GLU A 30 -17.13 4.23 -6.04
N ILE A 31 -16.69 3.05 -5.65
CA ILE A 31 -16.96 1.77 -6.32
C ILE A 31 -17.57 0.82 -5.29
N PHE A 32 -18.74 0.28 -5.63
CA PHE A 32 -19.36 -0.81 -4.89
C PHE A 32 -18.81 -2.14 -5.39
N VAL A 33 -18.42 -3.02 -4.48
CA VAL A 33 -17.93 -4.36 -4.77
C VAL A 33 -18.78 -5.38 -4.04
N GLY A 34 -19.25 -6.39 -4.77
CA GLY A 34 -20.01 -7.48 -4.15
C GLY A 34 -20.77 -8.36 -5.13
N VAL A 35 -21.81 -9.03 -4.65
CA VAL A 35 -22.43 -10.17 -5.34
C VAL A 35 -23.79 -9.80 -5.94
N LEU A 36 -23.96 -10.10 -7.22
CA LEU A 36 -25.24 -10.08 -7.93
C LEU A 36 -25.81 -11.49 -8.04
N ALA A 37 -27.10 -11.62 -7.77
CA ALA A 37 -27.87 -12.83 -7.97
C ALA A 37 -28.04 -13.14 -9.48
N PRO A 38 -28.41 -14.38 -9.85
CA PRO A 38 -28.61 -14.78 -11.24
C PRO A 38 -29.64 -13.92 -12.00
N ASP A 39 -30.62 -13.34 -11.30
CA ASP A 39 -31.64 -12.45 -11.84
C ASP A 39 -31.15 -10.99 -12.04
N GLY A 40 -29.91 -10.70 -11.67
CA GLY A 40 -29.31 -9.37 -11.76
C GLY A 40 -29.66 -8.44 -10.61
N THR A 41 -30.21 -8.95 -9.50
CA THR A 41 -30.42 -8.18 -8.27
C THR A 41 -29.20 -8.19 -7.37
N TRP A 42 -28.90 -7.05 -6.76
CA TRP A 42 -27.83 -6.95 -5.75
C TRP A 42 -28.16 -7.87 -4.58
N HIS A 43 -27.26 -8.79 -4.28
CA HIS A 43 -27.48 -9.85 -3.30
C HIS A 43 -26.71 -9.61 -2.00
N GLN A 44 -25.45 -9.19 -2.08
CA GLN A 44 -24.60 -9.03 -0.90
C GLN A 44 -23.44 -8.08 -1.14
N ASP A 45 -23.43 -6.93 -0.47
CA ASP A 45 -22.28 -6.02 -0.42
C ASP A 45 -21.07 -6.69 0.24
N LEU A 46 -19.89 -6.49 -0.35
CA LEU A 46 -18.62 -7.01 0.19
C LEU A 46 -17.69 -5.88 0.59
N ALA A 47 -17.58 -4.83 -0.25
CA ALA A 47 -16.77 -3.67 0.06
C ALA A 47 -17.22 -2.41 -0.69
N ILE A 48 -16.86 -1.25 -0.15
CA ILE A 48 -16.80 0.01 -0.88
C ILE A 48 -15.35 0.44 -0.97
N VAL A 49 -14.89 0.73 -2.18
CA VAL A 49 -13.56 1.29 -2.42
C VAL A 49 -13.72 2.68 -3.00
N ARG A 50 -13.11 3.69 -2.37
CA ARG A 50 -13.21 5.07 -2.82
C ARG A 50 -11.97 5.89 -2.54
N CYS A 51 -11.79 7.00 -3.24
CA CYS A 51 -10.85 8.02 -2.77
C CYS A 51 -11.32 8.55 -1.40
N ALA A 52 -10.42 8.76 -0.45
CA ALA A 52 -10.76 9.39 0.80
C ALA A 52 -11.21 10.83 0.53
N TYR A 53 -12.05 11.40 1.40
CA TYR A 53 -12.46 12.79 1.27
C TYR A 53 -12.74 13.43 2.62
N LEU A 54 -12.71 14.75 2.64
CA LEU A 54 -13.12 15.55 3.78
C LEU A 54 -14.32 16.39 3.37
N THR A 55 -15.27 16.57 4.28
CA THR A 55 -16.35 17.55 4.08
C THR A 55 -15.87 18.92 4.53
N LYS A 56 -15.72 19.85 3.59
CA LYS A 56 -15.35 21.24 3.87
C LYS A 56 -16.49 22.16 3.44
N ASN A 57 -17.12 22.83 4.39
CA ASN A 57 -18.27 23.73 4.14
C ASN A 57 -19.42 23.05 3.36
N GLY A 58 -19.74 21.80 3.69
CA GLY A 58 -20.78 21.01 3.01
C GLY A 58 -20.43 20.56 1.59
N LYS A 59 -19.18 20.73 1.16
CA LYS A 59 -18.67 20.21 -0.13
C LYS A 59 -17.62 19.14 0.12
N MET A 60 -17.61 18.12 -0.73
CA MET A 60 -16.58 17.08 -0.68
C MET A 60 -15.29 17.58 -1.32
N ALA A 61 -14.19 17.41 -0.59
CA ALA A 61 -12.84 17.60 -1.08
C ALA A 61 -12.16 16.23 -1.07
N TRP A 62 -12.04 15.62 -2.25
CA TRP A 62 -11.38 14.33 -2.45
C TRP A 62 -9.87 14.46 -2.23
N LYS A 63 -9.27 13.39 -1.71
CA LYS A 63 -7.83 13.18 -1.61
C LYS A 63 -7.44 12.19 -2.70
N ASP A 64 -6.61 12.64 -3.64
CA ASP A 64 -6.27 11.84 -4.83
C ASP A 64 -5.24 10.75 -4.53
N ASP A 65 -4.64 10.75 -3.33
CA ASP A 65 -3.58 9.86 -2.90
C ASP A 65 -3.91 9.03 -1.65
N GLU A 66 -5.16 9.08 -1.19
CA GLU A 66 -5.67 8.25 -0.11
C GLU A 66 -6.96 7.57 -0.57
N PHE A 67 -7.16 6.33 -0.14
CA PHE A 67 -8.33 5.53 -0.44
C PHE A 67 -8.94 5.00 0.84
N ASP A 68 -10.26 5.05 0.95
CA ASP A 68 -10.99 4.32 1.98
C ASP A 68 -11.46 2.97 1.40
N VAL A 69 -11.26 1.91 2.18
CA VAL A 69 -11.74 0.56 1.92
C VAL A 69 -12.64 0.17 3.08
N LEU A 70 -13.95 0.21 2.85
CA LEU A 70 -14.97 -0.19 3.82
C LEU A 70 -15.37 -1.63 3.51
N VAL A 71 -15.28 -2.53 4.49
CA VAL A 71 -15.51 -3.97 4.31
C VAL A 71 -16.74 -4.41 5.10
N TYR A 72 -17.60 -5.20 4.45
CA TYR A 72 -18.80 -5.79 5.07
C TYR A 72 -18.49 -7.25 5.42
N GLY A 73 -18.08 -7.48 6.66
CA GLY A 73 -17.70 -8.80 7.17
C GLY A 73 -18.85 -9.62 7.74
N ASP A 74 -19.99 -8.97 8.02
CA ASP A 74 -21.20 -9.61 8.56
C ASP A 74 -22.34 -9.55 7.53
N LYS A 75 -22.83 -10.72 7.10
CA LYS A 75 -23.92 -10.85 6.13
C LYS A 75 -25.27 -10.33 6.65
N ASP A 76 -25.43 -10.22 7.97
CA ASP A 76 -26.69 -9.82 8.61
C ASP A 76 -26.65 -8.35 9.08
N ASN A 77 -25.57 -7.62 8.79
CA ASN A 77 -25.41 -6.20 9.15
C ASN A 77 -25.37 -5.31 7.90
N GLU A 78 -26.10 -4.20 7.95
CA GLU A 78 -26.12 -3.18 6.90
C GLU A 78 -24.92 -2.23 7.00
N ASP A 79 -24.32 -2.11 8.19
CA ASP A 79 -23.14 -1.28 8.40
C ASP A 79 -21.85 -2.04 8.06
N PHE A 80 -20.85 -1.30 7.54
CA PHE A 80 -19.52 -1.87 7.35
C PHE A 80 -18.93 -2.33 8.69
N THR A 81 -18.20 -3.43 8.64
CA THR A 81 -17.54 -4.03 9.81
C THR A 81 -16.21 -3.36 10.09
N ASP A 82 -15.44 -3.09 9.03
CA ASP A 82 -14.10 -2.50 9.12
C ASP A 82 -13.92 -1.38 8.09
N ASN A 83 -13.04 -0.43 8.40
CA ASN A 83 -12.63 0.64 7.49
C ASN A 83 -11.11 0.82 7.54
N PHE A 84 -10.49 0.81 6.37
CA PHE A 84 -9.05 1.03 6.19
C PHE A 84 -8.84 2.25 5.31
N THR A 85 -7.98 3.18 5.76
CA THR A 85 -7.47 4.24 4.88
C THR A 85 -6.09 3.84 4.39
N VAL A 86 -5.92 3.75 3.07
CA VAL A 86 -4.72 3.30 2.38
C VAL A 86 -4.19 4.43 1.50
N GLY A 87 -2.95 4.85 1.76
CA GLY A 87 -2.25 5.79 0.89
C GLY A 87 -1.77 5.14 -0.41
N LEU A 88 -1.67 5.92 -1.49
CA LEU A 88 -0.91 5.50 -2.65
C LEU A 88 0.55 5.30 -2.24
N TYR A 89 1.05 4.09 -2.47
CA TYR A 89 2.48 3.88 -2.42
C TYR A 89 3.15 4.82 -3.43
N ARG A 90 4.00 5.72 -2.93
CA ARG A 90 4.93 6.48 -3.74
C ARG A 90 6.30 5.91 -3.44
N GLU A 91 7.03 5.58 -4.49
CA GLU A 91 8.47 5.35 -4.37
C GLU A 91 9.02 6.60 -3.66
N GLU A 92 9.61 6.44 -2.47
CA GLU A 92 10.22 7.56 -1.78
C GLU A 92 11.33 8.08 -2.70
N GLY A 93 11.00 9.18 -3.37
CA GLY A 93 11.95 9.95 -4.14
C GLY A 93 13.08 10.40 -3.22
N ILE A 94 14.20 10.74 -3.84
CA ILE A 94 15.45 11.16 -3.19
C ILE A 94 15.18 11.94 -1.89
N VAL A 95 15.54 11.34 -0.76
CA VAL A 95 15.42 11.97 0.57
C VAL A 95 16.78 12.55 0.96
N ASP A 96 16.77 13.78 1.49
CA ASP A 96 17.96 14.41 2.05
C ASP A 96 18.16 13.86 3.47
N SER A 97 19.21 13.06 3.69
CA SER A 97 19.52 12.48 4.99
C SER A 97 20.56 13.32 5.75
N PRO A 98 20.31 13.72 7.01
CA PRO A 98 21.37 14.17 7.91
C PRO A 98 22.13 12.96 8.46
N ASP A 99 23.33 12.71 7.93
CA ASP A 99 24.26 11.72 8.50
C ASP A 99 24.67 12.17 9.92
N ALA A 100 24.11 11.51 10.94
CA ALA A 100 24.35 11.85 12.34
C ALA A 100 25.73 11.39 12.86
N ALA A 101 26.51 10.64 12.07
CA ALA A 101 27.75 10.03 12.56
C ALA A 101 29.03 10.61 11.95
N ASN A 102 28.98 11.26 10.78
CA ASN A 102 30.15 11.89 10.19
C ASN A 102 29.76 13.11 9.36
N LYS A 103 30.54 14.19 9.45
CA LYS A 103 30.39 15.45 8.71
C LYS A 103 30.59 15.27 7.19
N ARG A 104 29.78 14.43 6.54
CA ARG A 104 29.66 14.35 5.08
C ARG A 104 28.44 15.21 4.66
N PRO A 105 28.50 15.87 3.50
CA PRO A 105 27.38 16.65 2.99
C PRO A 105 26.14 15.77 2.83
N ILE A 106 24.96 16.40 2.91
CA ILE A 106 23.64 15.80 2.67
C ILE A 106 23.73 14.74 1.57
N SER A 107 23.66 13.46 1.92
CA SER A 107 23.58 12.39 0.93
C SER A 107 22.14 12.27 0.48
N ARG A 108 21.96 12.32 -0.84
CA ARG A 108 20.70 12.05 -1.50
C ARG A 108 20.55 10.54 -1.55
N VAL A 109 19.49 9.98 -0.97
CA VAL A 109 19.29 8.53 -0.96
C VAL A 109 18.05 8.15 -1.74
N ARG A 110 18.14 7.10 -2.57
CA ARG A 110 17.03 6.55 -3.35
C ARG A 110 16.61 5.21 -2.75
N HIS A 111 15.32 5.05 -2.51
CA HIS A 111 14.75 3.77 -2.09
C HIS A 111 14.97 2.68 -3.14
N LEU A 112 15.37 1.48 -2.71
CA LEU A 112 15.51 0.33 -3.58
C LEU A 112 14.20 -0.47 -3.58
N ASN A 113 13.71 -0.82 -4.77
CA ASN A 113 12.56 -1.71 -4.85
C ASN A 113 12.96 -3.17 -4.50
N PHE A 114 11.96 -4.01 -4.24
CA PHE A 114 12.17 -5.40 -3.83
C PHE A 114 13.06 -6.22 -4.78
N SER A 115 12.98 -5.98 -6.09
CA SER A 115 13.82 -6.70 -7.06
C SER A 115 15.28 -6.25 -7.02
N GLU A 116 15.51 -4.96 -6.76
CA GLU A 116 16.85 -4.41 -6.55
C GLU A 116 17.46 -4.95 -5.26
N VAL A 117 16.70 -4.97 -4.15
CA VAL A 117 17.15 -5.51 -2.86
C VAL A 117 17.46 -7.00 -2.97
N LYS A 118 16.63 -7.77 -3.68
CA LYS A 118 16.89 -9.19 -3.95
C LYS A 118 18.16 -9.45 -4.76
N ALA A 119 18.62 -8.48 -5.55
CA ALA A 119 19.82 -8.60 -6.37
C ALA A 119 21.12 -8.27 -5.60
N LEU A 120 21.00 -7.69 -4.40
CA LEU A 120 22.14 -7.35 -3.55
C LEU A 120 22.90 -8.61 -3.09
N LYS A 121 24.21 -8.44 -2.95
CA LYS A 121 25.15 -9.50 -2.59
C LYS A 121 25.89 -9.14 -1.33
N ILE A 122 26.43 -10.17 -0.67
CA ILE A 122 27.33 -10.00 0.46
C ILE A 122 28.49 -9.10 0.04
N GLY A 123 28.73 -8.04 0.82
CA GLY A 123 29.75 -7.03 0.57
C GLY A 123 29.25 -5.76 -0.13
N ASP A 124 28.03 -5.75 -0.69
CA ASP A 124 27.45 -4.52 -1.26
C ASP A 124 27.22 -3.48 -0.16
N GLU A 125 27.45 -2.20 -0.50
CA GLU A 125 27.19 -1.07 0.39
C GLU A 125 25.82 -0.49 0.09
N VAL A 126 25.03 -0.32 1.16
CA VAL A 126 23.67 0.22 1.11
C VAL A 126 23.51 1.28 2.17
N VAL A 127 22.42 2.03 2.08
CA VAL A 127 21.93 2.87 3.17
C VAL A 127 20.68 2.20 3.74
N ILE A 128 20.61 2.08 5.06
CA ILE A 128 19.43 1.55 5.76
C ILE A 128 18.75 2.68 6.53
N GLN A 129 17.42 2.67 6.55
CA GLN A 129 16.64 3.56 7.39
C GLN A 129 16.40 2.89 8.76
N TYR A 130 16.61 3.65 9.83
CA TYR A 130 16.25 3.26 11.18
C TYR A 130 15.41 4.37 11.83
N GLY A 131 14.19 4.03 12.24
CA GLY A 131 13.20 5.04 12.67
C GLY A 131 12.69 5.91 11.51
N GLU A 132 11.93 6.96 11.82
CA GLU A 132 11.15 7.70 10.81
C GLU A 132 12.00 8.51 9.81
N SER A 133 13.20 8.95 10.18
CA SER A 133 14.01 9.85 9.33
C SER A 133 15.52 9.73 9.53
N SER A 134 15.99 8.64 10.13
CA SER A 134 17.43 8.43 10.33
C SER A 134 17.94 7.36 9.38
N PHE A 135 19.11 7.60 8.81
CA PHE A 135 19.73 6.69 7.85
C PHE A 135 21.18 6.42 8.26
N MET A 136 21.70 5.26 7.88
CA MET A 136 23.11 4.93 8.07
C MET A 136 23.61 4.02 6.95
N SER A 137 24.89 4.13 6.63
CA SER A 137 25.55 3.19 5.72
C SER A 137 25.71 1.83 6.38
N ALA A 138 25.51 0.77 5.61
CA ALA A 138 25.65 -0.60 6.06
C ALA A 138 26.24 -1.47 4.94
N LYS A 139 26.93 -2.54 5.32
CA LYS A 139 27.43 -3.56 4.39
C LYS A 139 26.60 -4.82 4.53
N ILE A 140 26.14 -5.37 3.41
CA ILE A 140 25.39 -6.63 3.40
C ILE A 140 26.29 -7.77 3.90
N THR A 141 25.89 -8.44 4.98
CA THR A 141 26.54 -9.64 5.53
C THR A 141 25.80 -10.92 5.13
N ARG A 142 24.50 -10.81 4.83
CA ARG A 142 23.68 -11.89 4.28
C ARG A 142 22.68 -11.35 3.26
N ALA A 143 22.62 -12.03 2.11
CA ALA A 143 21.61 -11.74 1.09
C ALA A 143 20.19 -11.97 1.61
N MET A 144 19.22 -11.35 0.94
CA MET A 144 17.81 -11.34 1.34
C MET A 144 17.26 -12.74 1.64
N PHE A 145 16.57 -12.88 2.76
CA PHE A 145 15.98 -14.15 3.20
C PHE A 145 14.62 -13.91 3.88
N TRP A 146 13.80 -14.96 3.92
CA TRP A 146 12.53 -14.93 4.65
C TRP A 146 12.79 -15.30 6.11
N ASN A 147 12.53 -14.38 7.04
CA ASN A 147 12.63 -14.63 8.47
C ASN A 147 11.26 -15.04 9.01
N SER A 148 11.03 -16.35 9.13
CA SER A 148 9.78 -16.89 9.68
C SER A 148 9.76 -16.96 11.22
N ASP A 149 10.89 -16.67 11.87
CA ASP A 149 11.08 -16.82 13.32
C ASP A 149 10.98 -15.49 14.08
N ALA A 150 10.80 -14.38 13.36
CA ALA A 150 10.50 -13.07 13.95
C ALA A 150 9.06 -13.03 14.46
N ASP A 151 8.82 -12.16 15.46
CA ASP A 151 7.46 -11.86 15.96
C ASP A 151 6.54 -11.37 14.82
N GLU A 152 7.12 -10.74 13.79
CA GLU A 152 6.48 -10.35 12.54
C GLU A 152 7.28 -10.92 11.35
N PRO A 153 6.85 -12.05 10.76
CA PRO A 153 7.57 -12.66 9.65
C PRO A 153 7.67 -11.74 8.42
N ALA A 154 8.88 -11.50 7.95
CA ALA A 154 9.15 -10.57 6.85
C ALA A 154 10.34 -11.01 5.97
N TRP A 155 10.48 -10.34 4.82
CA TRP A 155 11.70 -10.42 4.01
C TRP A 155 12.73 -9.47 4.60
N GLU A 156 13.90 -10.00 4.96
CA GLU A 156 14.95 -9.24 5.62
C GLU A 156 16.29 -9.40 4.87
N ILE A 157 17.18 -8.43 5.09
CA ILE A 157 18.61 -8.56 4.82
C ILE A 157 19.37 -8.52 6.14
N GLU A 158 20.55 -9.14 6.19
CA GLU A 158 21.48 -8.96 7.31
C GLU A 158 22.59 -8.02 6.87
N THR A 159 22.90 -7.06 7.73
CA THR A 159 23.99 -6.10 7.56
C THR A 159 24.97 -6.17 8.72
N ASP A 160 26.08 -5.45 8.62
CA ASP A 160 26.99 -5.22 9.74
C ASP A 160 26.36 -4.40 10.89
N ASN A 161 25.15 -3.87 10.70
CA ASN A 161 24.34 -3.20 11.71
C ASN A 161 23.14 -4.05 12.20
N GLY A 162 23.04 -5.31 11.78
CA GLY A 162 21.95 -6.23 12.16
C GLY A 162 20.94 -6.50 11.05
N PHE A 163 19.79 -7.07 11.41
CA PHE A 163 18.69 -7.40 10.51
C PHE A 163 17.85 -6.17 10.18
N ILE A 164 17.51 -6.02 8.90
CA ILE A 164 16.73 -4.89 8.39
C ILE A 164 15.68 -5.40 7.42
N ASP A 165 14.48 -4.83 7.49
CA ASP A 165 13.40 -5.08 6.56
C ASP A 165 13.84 -4.74 5.12
N ALA A 166 13.57 -5.64 4.17
CA ALA A 166 13.91 -5.45 2.76
C ALA A 166 13.29 -4.18 2.13
N TYR A 167 12.27 -3.59 2.74
CA TYR A 167 11.63 -2.34 2.34
C TYR A 167 12.27 -1.10 2.99
N SER A 168 13.32 -1.23 3.81
CA SER A 168 14.03 -0.11 4.45
C SER A 168 15.45 0.09 3.89
N VAL A 169 15.67 -0.31 2.63
CA VAL A 169 16.98 -0.29 1.97
C VAL A 169 17.03 0.76 0.87
N TYR A 170 18.11 1.54 0.86
CA TYR A 170 18.33 2.69 0.00
C TYR A 170 19.74 2.66 -0.59
N GLN A 171 20.00 3.50 -1.59
CA GLN A 171 21.31 3.70 -2.20
C GLN A 171 21.63 5.20 -2.27
N GLU A 172 22.87 5.58 -1.98
CA GLU A 172 23.34 6.96 -2.20
C GLU A 172 23.30 7.32 -3.69
N VAL A 173 22.85 8.53 -3.98
CA VAL A 173 22.80 9.14 -5.30
C VAL A 173 23.79 10.31 -5.30
N LEU A 174 24.75 10.27 -6.24
CA LEU A 174 25.72 11.33 -6.49
C LEU A 174 25.11 12.55 -7.19
#